data_AF-A0AAU8D3V3-F1
#
_entry.id   AF-A0AAU8D3V3-F1
#
_cell.length_a   1.000
_cell.length_b   1.000
_cell.length_c   1.000
_cell.angle_alpha   90.00
_cell.angle_beta   90.00
_cell.angle_gamma   90.00
#
_symmetry.space_group_name_H-M   'P 1'
#
loop_
_entity.id
_entity.type
_entity.pdbx_description
1 polymer ?
#
loop_
_entity_poly.entity_id
_entity_poly.type
_entity_poly.pdbx_seq_one_letter_code
_entity_poly.pdbx_strand_id
1 'polypeptide(L)'
;MPTEEQALKPCPFCGSRNVAQGASRDRISVWCFCGAQGPSVPFPENNIDPVTPIKQCYAAWNRRALEAAATLTPSSGEPEWLAEMERGLPERLQDTYTRWNNPPSPFLPDGAEVMLKAADAIVALIALVRANAAERDHWKANHDEMVARNAVLRDRPDLPVDRLPALQRVEARAEAAERKLAEAGKVLKQIADPLTAMRNDAEAAGNKLSGMAHQIANDPAYIKQIARQFLESKDVSQ
;
A
#
# COMPACT_ATOMS: atom_id res chain seq x y z
N MET A 1 -9.96 29.50 -19.47
CA MET A 1 -9.18 28.54 -18.66
C MET A 1 -8.98 29.15 -17.29
N PRO A 2 -9.03 28.39 -16.19
CA PRO A 2 -8.68 28.92 -14.87
C PRO A 2 -7.27 29.52 -14.90
N THR A 3 -7.07 30.65 -14.24
CA THR A 3 -5.75 31.26 -14.10
C THR A 3 -4.85 30.32 -13.26
N GLU A 4 -3.52 30.42 -13.40
CA GLU A 4 -2.58 29.54 -12.70
C GLU A 4 -2.76 29.55 -11.16
N GLU A 5 -3.22 30.67 -10.61
CA GLU A 5 -3.61 30.83 -9.19
C GLU A 5 -4.84 29.99 -8.78
N GLN A 6 -5.67 29.58 -9.74
CA GLN A 6 -6.90 28.80 -9.52
C GLN A 6 -6.70 27.30 -9.73
N ALA A 7 -5.49 26.84 -10.07
CA ALA A 7 -5.20 25.42 -10.18
C ALA A 7 -5.04 24.77 -8.79
N LEU A 8 -5.64 23.59 -8.59
CA LEU A 8 -5.44 22.80 -7.38
C LEU A 8 -4.01 22.26 -7.31
N LYS A 9 -3.33 22.48 -6.19
CA LYS A 9 -2.01 21.91 -5.91
C LYS A 9 -2.12 20.39 -5.65
N PRO A 10 -1.04 19.62 -5.90
CA PRO A 10 -1.01 18.19 -5.59
C PRO A 10 -1.35 17.90 -4.13
N CYS A 11 -1.84 16.69 -3.87
CA CYS A 11 -2.26 16.27 -2.55
C CYS A 11 -1.10 16.34 -1.54
N PRO A 12 -1.26 17.01 -0.38
CA PRO A 12 -0.22 17.12 0.64
C PRO A 12 0.20 15.78 1.26
N PHE A 13 -0.65 14.75 1.14
CA PHE A 13 -0.45 13.47 1.81
C PHE A 13 0.22 12.43 0.93
N CYS A 14 -0.21 12.32 -0.33
CA CYS A 14 0.28 11.30 -1.26
C CYS A 14 1.00 11.88 -2.48
N GLY A 15 1.07 13.20 -2.62
CA GLY A 15 1.68 13.88 -3.77
C GLY A 15 0.91 13.75 -5.09
N SER A 16 -0.23 13.05 -5.12
CA SER A 16 -1.00 12.83 -6.34
C SER A 16 -1.65 14.11 -6.86
N ARG A 17 -1.70 14.27 -8.19
CA ARG A 17 -2.50 15.30 -8.88
C ARG A 17 -3.97 14.90 -9.07
N ASN A 18 -4.36 13.71 -8.62
CA ASN A 18 -5.75 13.25 -8.67
C ASN A 18 -6.56 13.88 -7.53
N VAL A 19 -6.66 15.20 -7.60
CA VAL A 19 -7.41 16.05 -6.67
C VAL A 19 -8.57 16.67 -7.45
N ALA A 20 -9.76 16.62 -6.87
CA ALA A 20 -10.96 17.11 -7.50
C ALA A 20 -11.82 17.87 -6.48
N GLN A 21 -12.67 18.75 -7.00
CA GLN A 21 -13.74 19.33 -6.20
C GLN A 21 -14.90 18.33 -6.10
N GLY A 22 -15.45 18.20 -4.90
CA GLY A 22 -16.69 17.49 -4.62
C GLY A 22 -17.71 18.42 -3.99
N ALA A 23 -18.99 18.20 -4.30
CA ALA A 23 -20.11 18.84 -3.63
C ALA A 23 -20.93 17.76 -2.88
N SER A 24 -21.23 18.01 -1.62
CA SER A 24 -22.25 17.29 -0.84
C SER A 24 -23.55 18.10 -0.79
N ARG A 25 -24.57 17.60 -0.10
CA ARG A 25 -25.89 18.24 -0.01
C ARG A 25 -25.84 19.71 0.48
N ASP A 26 -24.88 20.04 1.32
CA ASP A 26 -24.79 21.28 2.08
C ASP A 26 -23.38 21.92 2.08
N ARG A 27 -22.37 21.26 1.47
CA ARG A 27 -20.98 21.74 1.47
C ARG A 27 -20.23 21.45 0.17
N ILE A 28 -19.19 22.23 -0.08
CA ILE A 28 -18.18 22.00 -1.12
C ILE A 28 -16.86 21.62 -0.43
N SER A 29 -16.12 20.67 -0.97
CA SER A 29 -14.77 20.35 -0.50
C SER A 29 -13.88 19.91 -1.65
N VAL A 30 -12.57 19.89 -1.43
CA VAL A 30 -11.60 19.26 -2.35
C VAL A 30 -11.23 17.90 -1.77
N TRP A 31 -11.17 16.87 -2.60
CA TRP A 31 -10.77 15.52 -2.21
C TRP A 31 -9.66 14.97 -3.11
N CYS A 32 -8.86 14.07 -2.55
CA CYS A 32 -7.93 13.25 -3.30
C CYS A 32 -8.41 11.80 -3.30
N PHE A 33 -8.11 11.07 -4.37
CA PHE A 33 -8.40 9.63 -4.48
C PHE A 33 -7.77 8.76 -3.39
N CYS A 34 -6.73 9.25 -2.69
CA CYS A 34 -6.17 8.55 -1.53
C CYS A 34 -7.05 8.64 -0.26
N GLY A 35 -8.22 9.28 -0.34
CA GLY A 35 -9.14 9.49 0.78
C GLY A 35 -8.89 10.78 1.57
N ALA A 36 -7.87 11.57 1.21
CA ALA A 36 -7.62 12.85 1.87
C ALA A 36 -8.68 13.88 1.47
N GLN A 37 -9.24 14.57 2.47
CA GLN A 37 -10.26 15.59 2.28
C GLN A 37 -9.77 16.96 2.79
N GLY A 38 -10.03 17.98 2.00
CA GLY A 38 -9.83 19.38 2.34
C GLY A 38 -10.95 19.92 3.22
N PRO A 39 -10.76 21.13 3.79
CA PRO A 39 -11.81 21.80 4.55
C PRO A 39 -13.08 21.94 3.73
N SER A 40 -14.23 21.67 4.34
CA SER A 40 -15.53 21.85 3.69
C SER A 40 -16.06 23.26 3.89
N VAL A 41 -16.48 23.92 2.82
CA VAL A 41 -17.13 25.24 2.85
C VAL A 41 -18.64 25.04 2.65
N PRO A 42 -19.51 25.60 3.51
CA PRO A 42 -20.95 25.46 3.35
C PRO A 42 -21.45 26.12 2.05
N PHE A 43 -22.51 25.56 1.47
CA PHE A 43 -23.23 26.23 0.39
C PHE A 43 -23.93 27.48 0.93
N PRO A 44 -23.97 28.59 0.18
CA PRO A 44 -24.75 29.75 0.57
C PRO A 44 -26.25 29.40 0.53
N GLU A 45 -26.97 29.72 1.61
CA GLU A 45 -28.37 29.34 1.82
C GLU A 45 -29.36 29.93 0.79
N ASN A 46 -28.92 30.86 -0.08
CA ASN A 46 -29.81 31.68 -0.91
C ASN A 46 -29.44 31.75 -2.40
N ASN A 47 -28.97 30.66 -3.01
CA ASN A 47 -28.69 30.61 -4.46
C ASN A 47 -27.69 31.69 -4.95
N ILE A 48 -26.76 32.06 -4.07
CA ILE A 48 -25.67 32.99 -4.36
C ILE A 48 -24.57 32.21 -5.09
N ASP A 49 -24.04 32.80 -6.15
CA ASP A 49 -23.00 32.26 -7.03
C ASP A 49 -22.00 31.31 -6.31
N PRO A 50 -21.97 30.01 -6.68
CA PRO A 50 -21.10 29.03 -6.03
C PRO A 50 -19.61 29.29 -6.28
N VAL A 51 -19.23 30.21 -7.18
CA VAL A 51 -17.84 30.55 -7.48
C VAL A 51 -17.08 30.99 -6.23
N THR A 52 -17.73 31.72 -5.31
CA THR A 52 -17.06 32.22 -4.10
C THR A 52 -16.69 31.06 -3.13
N PRO A 53 -17.62 30.19 -2.72
CA PRO A 53 -17.30 28.98 -1.95
C PRO A 53 -16.26 28.07 -2.59
N ILE A 54 -16.28 27.94 -3.93
CA ILE A 54 -15.31 27.12 -4.68
C ILE A 54 -13.90 27.69 -4.53
N LYS A 55 -13.74 29.01 -4.76
CA LYS A 55 -12.45 29.69 -4.60
C LYS A 55 -11.92 29.56 -3.17
N GLN A 56 -12.81 29.62 -2.17
CA GLN A 56 -12.44 29.42 -0.76
C GLN A 56 -11.93 27.99 -0.51
N CYS A 57 -12.60 26.97 -1.06
CA CYS A 57 -12.15 25.57 -0.96
C CYS A 57 -10.77 25.38 -1.58
N TYR A 58 -10.55 25.97 -2.76
CA TYR A 58 -9.29 25.85 -3.50
C TYR A 58 -8.15 26.53 -2.75
N ALA A 59 -8.38 27.75 -2.26
CA ALA A 59 -7.40 28.47 -1.45
C ALA A 59 -7.05 27.72 -0.16
N ALA A 60 -8.04 27.11 0.50
CA ALA A 60 -7.81 26.32 1.71
C ALA A 60 -7.00 25.05 1.43
N TRP A 61 -7.32 24.32 0.36
CA TRP A 61 -6.55 23.16 -0.09
C TRP A 61 -5.11 23.53 -0.45
N ASN A 62 -4.93 24.57 -1.26
CA ASN A 62 -3.63 25.00 -1.74
C ASN A 62 -2.74 25.48 -0.59
N ARG A 63 -3.30 26.17 0.41
CA ARG A 63 -2.56 26.57 1.61
C ARG A 63 -2.03 25.35 2.37
N ARG A 64 -2.88 24.34 2.59
CA ARG A 64 -2.50 23.08 3.25
C ARG A 64 -1.43 22.32 2.46
N ALA A 65 -1.54 22.30 1.13
CA ALA A 65 -0.54 21.71 0.25
C ALA A 65 0.82 22.41 0.36
N LEU A 66 0.82 23.74 0.43
CA LEU A 66 2.03 24.56 0.59
C LEU A 66 2.64 24.41 1.99
N GLU A 67 1.82 24.39 3.05
CA GLU A 67 2.27 24.16 4.42
C GLU A 67 2.91 22.77 4.58
N ALA A 68 2.31 21.75 3.97
CA ALA A 68 2.87 20.39 3.93
C ALA A 68 4.18 20.33 3.15
N ALA A 69 4.27 21.00 1.99
CA ALA A 69 5.51 21.08 1.23
C ALA A 69 6.61 21.83 1.99
N ALA A 70 6.25 22.84 2.78
CA ALA A 70 7.19 23.56 3.64
C ALA A 70 7.70 22.70 4.81
N THR A 71 6.85 21.83 5.39
CA THR A 71 7.25 20.85 6.42
C THR A 71 8.02 19.65 5.85
N LEU A 72 7.78 19.32 4.58
CA LEU A 72 8.52 18.32 3.80
C LEU A 72 9.78 18.89 3.16
N THR A 73 10.22 20.10 3.52
CA THR A 73 11.61 20.47 3.28
C THR A 73 12.46 19.35 3.89
N PRO A 74 13.32 18.69 3.10
CA PRO A 74 14.04 17.54 3.58
C PRO A 74 14.85 18.02 4.78
N SER A 75 14.48 17.57 5.97
CA SER A 75 15.48 17.44 7.01
C SER A 75 16.51 16.52 6.36
N SER A 76 17.64 17.09 5.97
CA SER A 76 18.81 16.37 5.49
C SER A 76 19.40 15.40 6.52
N GLY A 77 18.66 15.10 7.60
CA GLY A 77 18.97 14.08 8.58
C GLY A 77 18.07 12.88 8.38
N GLU A 78 18.68 11.71 8.27
CA GLU A 78 18.01 10.43 8.55
C GLU A 78 17.17 10.57 9.83
N PRO A 79 15.98 9.92 9.90
CA PRO A 79 15.21 9.88 11.12
C PRO A 79 16.10 9.39 12.27
N GLU A 80 16.22 10.19 13.34
CA GLU A 80 17.13 9.94 14.45
C GLU A 80 16.96 8.52 15.04
N TRP A 81 15.73 8.01 15.03
CA TRP A 81 15.38 6.65 15.48
C TRP A 81 15.98 5.52 14.62
N LEU A 82 16.23 5.75 13.32
CA LEU A 82 16.90 4.79 12.43
C LEU A 82 18.40 4.72 12.73
N ALA A 83 19.03 5.88 12.91
CA ALA A 83 20.42 5.96 13.32
C ALA A 83 20.63 5.36 14.73
N GLU A 84 19.65 5.53 15.62
CA GLU A 84 19.62 4.92 16.95
C GLU A 84 19.41 3.40 16.89
N MET A 85 18.54 2.91 16.00
CA MET A 85 18.38 1.48 15.74
C MET A 85 19.68 0.85 15.25
N GLU A 86 20.38 1.43 14.26
CA GLU A 86 21.63 0.88 13.74
C GLU A 86 22.75 0.85 14.79
N ARG A 87 22.82 1.88 15.65
CA ARG A 87 23.86 1.97 16.68
C ARG A 87 23.67 0.94 17.80
N GLY A 88 22.42 0.58 18.12
CA GLY A 88 22.08 -0.32 19.23
C GLY A 88 21.64 -1.73 18.84
N LEU A 89 21.38 -2.01 17.55
CA LEU A 89 20.88 -3.31 17.10
C LEU A 89 21.81 -4.47 17.49
N PRO A 90 23.14 -4.39 17.29
CA PRO A 90 24.03 -5.50 17.63
C PRO A 90 23.98 -5.83 19.12
N GLU A 91 23.99 -4.80 19.96
CA GLU A 91 24.00 -4.93 21.42
C GLU A 91 22.65 -5.46 21.95
N ARG A 92 21.53 -4.98 21.41
CA ARG A 92 20.19 -5.49 21.75
C ARG A 92 19.98 -6.93 21.30
N LEU A 93 20.48 -7.31 20.12
CA LEU A 93 20.43 -8.68 19.64
C LEU A 93 21.29 -9.61 20.50
N GLN A 94 22.47 -9.15 20.93
CA GLN A 94 23.35 -9.87 21.85
C GLN A 94 22.66 -10.08 23.22
N ASP A 95 22.03 -9.06 23.80
CA ASP A 95 21.31 -9.16 25.08
C ASP A 95 20.10 -10.12 24.97
N THR A 96 19.31 -9.99 23.89
CA THR A 96 18.16 -10.86 23.64
C THR A 96 18.60 -12.32 23.48
N TYR A 97 19.70 -12.56 22.76
CA TYR A 97 20.29 -13.87 22.60
C TYR A 97 20.77 -14.46 23.95
N THR A 98 21.48 -13.65 24.74
CA THR A 98 22.00 -14.07 26.06
C THR A 98 20.87 -14.43 27.01
N ARG A 99 19.75 -13.70 26.96
CA ARG A 99 18.56 -13.96 27.78
C ARG A 99 17.79 -15.21 27.32
N TRP A 100 17.72 -15.46 26.01
CA TRP A 100 17.05 -16.65 25.46
C TRP A 100 17.87 -17.92 25.63
N ASN A 101 19.20 -17.83 25.62
CA ASN A 101 20.08 -18.99 25.66
C ASN A 101 20.67 -19.25 27.05
N ASN A 102 19.99 -18.80 28.10
CA ASN A 102 20.37 -19.09 29.49
C ASN A 102 19.17 -19.68 30.26
N PRO A 103 19.18 -20.99 30.61
CA PRO A 103 20.28 -21.93 30.42
C PRO A 103 20.51 -22.31 28.94
N PRO A 104 21.75 -22.63 28.55
CA PRO A 104 22.09 -22.99 27.17
C PRO A 104 21.31 -24.24 26.74
N SER A 105 20.57 -24.12 25.64
CA SER A 105 19.83 -25.24 25.09
C SER A 105 20.81 -26.32 24.57
N PRO A 106 20.72 -27.58 25.03
CA PRO A 106 21.58 -28.65 24.54
C PRO A 106 21.29 -29.05 23.09
N PHE A 107 20.24 -28.49 22.47
CA PHE A 107 19.81 -28.83 21.11
C PHE A 107 20.29 -27.85 20.03
N LEU A 108 20.94 -26.74 20.40
CA LEU A 108 21.40 -25.70 19.47
C LEU A 108 22.82 -25.21 19.87
N PRO A 109 23.87 -26.04 19.69
CA PRO A 109 25.24 -25.66 20.02
C PRO A 109 25.75 -24.45 19.20
N ASP A 110 25.18 -24.20 18.01
CA ASP A 110 25.64 -23.14 17.09
C ASP A 110 24.64 -21.97 16.95
N GLY A 111 23.64 -21.86 17.83
CA GLY A 111 22.58 -20.85 17.72
C GLY A 111 23.08 -19.39 17.75
N ALA A 112 24.21 -19.12 18.40
CA ALA A 112 24.82 -17.78 18.47
C ALA A 112 25.30 -17.33 17.09
N GLU A 113 26.00 -18.22 16.40
CA GLU A 113 26.62 -17.94 15.12
C GLU A 113 25.55 -17.72 14.05
N VAL A 114 24.46 -18.49 14.09
CA VAL A 114 23.31 -18.32 13.19
C VAL A 114 22.63 -16.97 13.42
N MET A 115 22.43 -16.56 14.68
CA MET A 115 21.80 -15.27 15.01
C MET A 115 22.68 -14.08 14.64
N LEU A 116 24.00 -14.17 14.84
CA LEU A 116 24.95 -13.15 14.40
C LEU A 116 24.98 -13.02 12.87
N LYS A 117 25.03 -14.14 12.14
CA LYS A 117 24.92 -14.14 10.67
C LYS A 117 23.59 -13.56 10.19
N ALA A 118 22.49 -13.82 10.89
CA ALA A 118 21.20 -13.22 10.59
C ALA A 118 21.20 -11.71 10.84
N ALA A 119 21.84 -11.23 11.91
CA ALA A 119 21.99 -9.82 12.21
C ALA A 119 22.78 -9.09 11.10
N ASP A 120 23.93 -9.65 10.69
CA ASP A 120 24.74 -9.11 9.59
C ASP A 120 23.96 -9.07 8.27
N ALA A 121 23.18 -10.13 7.97
CA ALA A 121 22.33 -10.18 6.80
C ALA A 121 21.22 -9.11 6.83
N ILE A 122 20.61 -8.85 7.99
CA ILE A 122 19.61 -7.79 8.16
C ILE A 122 20.25 -6.41 7.93
N VAL A 123 21.42 -6.15 8.50
CA VAL A 123 22.14 -4.89 8.30
C VAL A 123 22.49 -4.69 6.82
N ALA A 124 22.99 -5.73 6.14
CA ALA A 124 23.27 -5.69 4.70
C ALA A 124 22.00 -5.43 3.87
N LEU A 125 20.87 -6.04 4.23
CA LEU A 125 19.58 -5.82 3.57
C LEU A 125 19.10 -4.37 3.74
N ILE A 126 19.22 -3.80 4.94
CA ILE A 126 18.88 -2.39 5.21
C ILE A 126 19.72 -1.47 4.32
N ALA A 127 21.03 -1.70 4.25
CA ALA A 127 21.93 -0.91 3.39
C ALA A 127 21.53 -1.00 1.90
N LEU A 128 21.17 -2.19 1.42
CA LEU A 128 20.70 -2.39 0.05
C LEU A 128 19.38 -1.64 -0.22
N VAL A 129 18.43 -1.71 0.71
CA VAL A 129 17.16 -0.97 0.60
C VAL A 129 17.42 0.54 0.54
N ARG A 130 18.38 1.07 1.29
CA ARG A 130 18.78 2.48 1.23
C ARG A 130 19.38 2.86 -0.12
N ALA A 131 20.32 2.06 -0.62
CA ALA A 131 20.92 2.30 -1.93
C ALA A 131 19.86 2.33 -3.04
N ASN A 132 18.93 1.37 -3.03
CA ASN A 132 17.83 1.32 -3.99
C ASN A 132 16.86 2.49 -3.84
N ALA A 133 16.59 2.95 -2.62
CA ALA A 133 15.75 4.12 -2.37
C ALA A 133 16.39 5.41 -2.92
N ALA A 134 17.70 5.59 -2.70
CA ALA A 134 18.46 6.72 -3.22
C ALA A 134 18.50 6.71 -4.76
N GLU A 135 18.71 5.54 -5.37
CA GLU A 135 18.67 5.38 -6.82
C GLU A 135 17.28 5.67 -7.38
N ARG A 136 16.22 5.12 -6.78
CA ARG A 136 14.82 5.43 -7.15
C ARG A 136 14.56 6.93 -7.11
N ASP A 137 14.98 7.61 -6.05
CA ASP A 137 14.74 9.04 -5.87
C ASP A 137 15.53 9.87 -6.89
N HIS A 138 16.75 9.45 -7.23
CA HIS A 138 17.53 10.03 -8.33
C HIS A 138 16.82 9.88 -9.69
N TRP A 139 16.34 8.67 -10.03
CA TRP A 139 15.61 8.44 -11.27
C TRP A 139 14.31 9.23 -11.34
N LYS A 140 13.61 9.37 -10.21
CA LYS A 140 12.41 10.20 -10.11
C LYS A 140 12.72 11.68 -10.36
N ALA A 141 13.77 12.22 -9.75
CA ALA A 141 14.20 13.60 -9.98
C ALA A 141 14.54 13.84 -11.46
N ASN A 142 15.29 12.93 -12.09
CA ASN A 142 15.61 12.99 -13.52
C ASN A 142 14.33 12.95 -14.39
N HIS A 143 13.38 12.07 -14.05
CA HIS A 143 12.11 11.97 -14.75
C HIS A 143 11.30 13.27 -14.63
N ASP A 144 11.21 13.83 -13.42
CA ASP A 144 10.48 15.07 -13.15
C ASP A 144 11.10 16.26 -13.92
N GLU A 145 12.44 16.33 -14.01
CA GLU A 145 13.14 17.33 -14.85
C GLU A 145 12.81 17.15 -16.33
N MET A 146 12.84 15.92 -16.85
CA MET A 146 12.48 15.63 -18.24
C MET A 146 11.03 16.00 -18.54
N VAL A 147 10.11 15.72 -17.63
CA VAL A 147 8.69 16.11 -17.74
C VAL A 147 8.56 17.64 -17.75
N ALA A 148 9.26 18.35 -16.86
CA ALA A 148 9.25 19.80 -16.81
C ALA A 148 9.79 20.43 -18.11
N ARG A 149 10.92 19.91 -18.62
CA ARG A 149 11.49 20.36 -19.91
C ARG A 149 10.55 20.11 -21.07
N ASN A 150 9.86 18.97 -21.10
CA ASN A 150 8.87 18.67 -22.13
C ASN A 150 7.60 19.52 -22.00
N ALA A 151 7.21 19.94 -20.80
CA ALA A 151 6.08 20.84 -20.60
C ALA A 151 6.33 22.21 -21.26
N VAL A 152 7.54 22.77 -21.11
CA VAL A 152 7.95 24.02 -21.80
C VAL A 152 7.82 23.90 -23.32
N LEU A 153 8.11 22.72 -23.88
CA LEU A 153 7.95 22.47 -25.32
C LEU A 153 6.48 22.38 -25.76
N ARG A 154 5.56 22.01 -24.86
CA ARG A 154 4.11 22.02 -25.13
C ARG A 154 3.52 23.43 -25.11
N ASP A 155 4.05 24.31 -24.25
CA ASP A 155 3.52 25.66 -24.03
C ASP A 155 4.01 26.69 -25.07
N ARG A 156 4.85 26.27 -26.03
CA ARG A 156 5.41 27.08 -27.11
C ARG A 156 4.63 26.83 -28.42
N PRO A 157 3.63 27.68 -28.76
CA PRO A 157 2.79 27.49 -29.95
C PRO A 157 3.54 27.71 -31.28
N ASP A 158 4.74 28.28 -31.22
CA ASP A 158 5.64 28.54 -32.34
C ASP A 158 6.48 27.32 -32.75
N LEU A 159 6.58 26.31 -31.89
CA LEU A 159 7.26 25.07 -32.22
C LEU A 159 6.29 24.14 -32.98
N PRO A 160 6.71 23.51 -34.09
CA PRO A 160 5.89 22.53 -34.78
C PRO A 160 5.72 21.31 -33.86
N VAL A 161 4.62 21.28 -33.11
CA VAL A 161 4.27 20.14 -32.26
C VAL A 161 3.65 19.05 -33.13
N ASP A 162 4.43 18.52 -34.09
CA ASP A 162 4.12 17.27 -34.80
C ASP A 162 4.01 16.05 -33.85
N ARG A 163 4.26 16.28 -32.55
CA ARG A 163 4.15 15.31 -31.46
C ARG A 163 2.73 15.13 -30.95
N LEU A 164 1.79 16.04 -31.22
CA LEU A 164 0.40 15.92 -30.74
C LEU A 164 -0.27 14.62 -31.24
N PRO A 165 -0.21 14.27 -32.54
CA PRO A 165 -0.72 12.99 -33.02
C PRO A 165 0.04 11.77 -32.50
N ALA A 166 1.33 11.91 -32.16
CA ALA A 166 2.12 10.83 -31.59
C ALA A 166 1.80 10.60 -30.10
N LEU A 167 1.65 11.67 -29.32
CA LEU A 167 1.21 11.66 -27.93
C LEU A 167 -0.20 11.07 -27.82
N GLN A 168 -1.14 11.51 -28.67
CA GLN A 168 -2.49 10.95 -28.72
C GLN A 168 -2.49 9.45 -29.02
N ARG A 169 -1.58 8.96 -29.88
CA ARG A 169 -1.42 7.52 -30.13
C ARG A 169 -0.87 6.78 -28.92
N VAL A 170 0.03 7.39 -28.16
CA VAL A 170 0.59 6.79 -26.92
C VAL A 170 -0.48 6.75 -25.83
N GLU A 171 -1.23 7.83 -25.64
CA GLU A 171 -2.36 7.91 -24.70
C GLU A 171 -3.42 6.86 -25.04
N ALA A 172 -3.83 6.75 -26.31
CA ALA A 172 -4.78 5.73 -26.74
C ALA A 172 -4.28 4.29 -26.52
N ARG A 173 -2.97 4.04 -26.69
CA ARG A 173 -2.36 2.73 -26.39
C ARG A 173 -2.33 2.46 -24.89
N ALA A 174 -2.03 3.47 -24.07
CA ALA A 174 -2.04 3.35 -22.61
C ALA A 174 -3.44 3.02 -22.10
N GLU A 175 -4.47 3.74 -22.54
CA GLU A 175 -5.87 3.46 -22.19
C GLU A 175 -6.29 2.05 -22.62
N ALA A 176 -5.91 1.62 -23.83
CA ALA A 176 -6.21 0.27 -24.31
C ALA A 176 -5.49 -0.81 -23.47
N ALA A 177 -4.25 -0.55 -23.03
CA ALA A 177 -3.51 -1.45 -22.17
C ALA A 177 -4.14 -1.54 -20.77
N GLU A 178 -4.55 -0.40 -20.18
CA GLU A 178 -5.24 -0.36 -18.89
C GLU A 178 -6.54 -1.14 -18.91
N ARG A 179 -7.34 -1.02 -19.99
CA ARG A 179 -8.57 -1.82 -20.16
C ARG A 179 -8.28 -3.32 -20.19
N LYS A 180 -7.28 -3.75 -20.97
CA LYS A 180 -6.86 -5.16 -21.04
C LYS A 180 -6.37 -5.67 -19.68
N LEU A 181 -5.63 -4.84 -18.95
CA LEU A 181 -5.09 -5.18 -17.63
C LEU A 181 -6.22 -5.31 -16.60
N ALA A 182 -7.20 -4.42 -16.63
CA ALA A 182 -8.41 -4.52 -15.81
C ALA A 182 -9.23 -5.79 -16.13
N GLU A 183 -9.34 -6.15 -17.40
CA GLU A 183 -10.02 -7.39 -17.83
C GLU A 183 -9.27 -8.65 -17.38
N ALA A 184 -7.94 -8.69 -17.57
CA ALA A 184 -7.10 -9.78 -17.07
C ALA A 184 -7.20 -9.90 -15.53
N GLY A 185 -7.25 -8.78 -14.80
CA GLY A 185 -7.46 -8.77 -13.36
C GLY A 185 -8.80 -9.39 -12.94
N LYS A 186 -9.87 -9.18 -13.71
CA LYS A 186 -11.17 -9.83 -13.46
C LYS A 186 -11.10 -11.34 -13.66
N VAL A 187 -10.45 -11.80 -14.74
CA VAL A 187 -10.28 -13.24 -15.01
C VAL A 187 -9.42 -13.90 -13.93
N LEU A 188 -8.32 -13.27 -13.53
CA LEU A 188 -7.48 -13.77 -12.45
C LEU A 188 -8.26 -13.89 -11.14
N LYS A 189 -9.11 -12.90 -10.82
CA LYS A 189 -9.97 -12.96 -9.64
C LYS A 189 -10.97 -14.11 -9.69
N GLN A 190 -11.60 -14.34 -10.85
CA GLN A 190 -12.51 -15.47 -11.05
C GLN A 190 -11.84 -16.84 -10.85
N ILE A 191 -10.53 -16.94 -11.08
CA ILE A 191 -9.73 -18.15 -10.82
C ILE A 191 -9.27 -18.21 -9.36
N ALA A 192 -8.84 -17.08 -8.79
CA ALA A 192 -8.29 -17.01 -7.45
C ALA A 192 -9.33 -17.23 -6.35
N ASP A 193 -10.56 -16.73 -6.53
CA ASP A 193 -11.63 -16.83 -5.52
C ASP A 193 -12.00 -18.31 -5.23
N PRO A 194 -12.26 -19.18 -6.24
CA PRO A 194 -12.49 -20.60 -6.02
C PRO A 194 -11.31 -21.33 -5.36
N LEU A 195 -10.08 -21.02 -5.78
CA LEU A 195 -8.89 -21.65 -5.18
C LEU A 195 -8.73 -21.29 -3.71
N THR A 196 -9.06 -20.04 -3.35
CA THR A 196 -9.04 -19.58 -1.95
C THR A 196 -10.12 -20.29 -1.15
N ALA A 197 -11.33 -20.46 -1.70
CA ALA A 197 -12.40 -21.21 -1.05
C ALA A 197 -11.99 -22.68 -0.83
N MET A 198 -11.48 -23.35 -1.86
CA MET A 198 -10.99 -24.74 -1.77
C MET A 198 -9.88 -24.91 -0.73
N ARG A 199 -8.96 -23.94 -0.65
CA ARG A 199 -7.90 -23.95 0.37
C ARG A 199 -8.49 -23.87 1.77
N ASN A 200 -9.43 -22.95 2.00
CA ASN A 200 -10.07 -22.79 3.31
C ASN A 200 -10.90 -24.02 3.68
N ASP A 201 -11.57 -24.66 2.72
CA ASP A 201 -12.31 -25.91 2.93
C ASP A 201 -11.36 -27.05 3.31
N ALA A 202 -10.22 -27.16 2.63
CA ALA A 202 -9.18 -28.15 2.95
C ALA A 202 -8.59 -27.93 4.35
N GLU A 203 -8.35 -26.67 4.74
CA GLU A 203 -7.88 -26.30 6.07
C GLU A 203 -8.91 -26.65 7.15
N ALA A 204 -10.19 -26.34 6.92
CA ALA A 204 -11.28 -26.71 7.83
C ALA A 204 -11.40 -28.23 7.99
N ALA A 205 -11.31 -28.98 6.89
CA ALA A 205 -11.30 -30.43 6.91
C ALA A 205 -10.08 -30.98 7.68
N GLY A 206 -8.89 -30.43 7.46
CA GLY A 206 -7.67 -30.79 8.18
C GLY A 206 -7.78 -30.56 9.69
N ASN A 207 -8.31 -29.40 10.09
CA ASN A 207 -8.56 -29.08 11.51
C ASN A 207 -9.56 -30.05 12.15
N LYS A 208 -10.62 -30.43 11.44
CA LYS A 208 -11.59 -31.42 11.92
C LYS A 208 -10.94 -32.79 12.10
N LEU A 209 -10.17 -33.25 11.11
CA LEU A 209 -9.46 -34.53 11.19
C LEU A 209 -8.42 -34.55 12.32
N SER A 210 -7.69 -33.45 12.51
CA SER A 210 -6.74 -33.29 13.62
C SER A 210 -7.46 -33.37 14.98
N GLY A 211 -8.59 -32.69 15.13
CA GLY A 211 -9.42 -32.78 16.34
C GLY A 211 -9.94 -34.19 16.60
N MET A 212 -10.43 -34.88 15.57
CA MET A 212 -10.86 -36.29 15.67
C MET A 212 -9.70 -37.21 16.04
N ALA A 213 -8.52 -37.03 15.44
CA ALA A 213 -7.32 -37.81 15.75
C ALA A 213 -6.90 -37.62 17.22
N HIS A 214 -6.98 -36.39 17.73
CA HIS A 214 -6.73 -36.09 19.13
C HIS A 214 -7.74 -36.78 20.07
N GLN A 215 -9.03 -36.79 19.71
CA GLN A 215 -10.07 -37.49 20.48
C GLN A 215 -9.88 -39.01 20.45
N ILE A 216 -9.53 -39.58 19.30
CA ILE A 216 -9.22 -41.01 19.15
C ILE A 216 -8.01 -41.41 20.01
N ALA A 217 -6.98 -40.57 20.06
CA ALA A 217 -5.76 -40.85 20.82
C ALA A 217 -5.99 -40.81 22.34
N ASN A 218 -6.91 -39.97 22.82
CA ASN A 218 -7.09 -39.69 24.25
C ASN A 218 -8.38 -40.26 24.86
N ASP A 219 -9.36 -40.68 24.04
CA ASP A 219 -10.63 -41.28 24.51
C ASP A 219 -10.96 -42.59 23.75
N PRO A 220 -10.70 -43.76 24.35
CA PRO A 220 -11.04 -45.06 23.77
C PRO A 220 -12.55 -45.29 23.55
N ALA A 221 -13.44 -44.55 24.23
CA ALA A 221 -14.89 -44.66 24.06
C ALA A 221 -15.36 -43.98 22.76
N TYR A 222 -14.62 -42.97 22.29
CA TYR A 222 -14.94 -42.20 21.09
C TYR A 222 -14.93 -43.06 19.81
N ILE A 223 -14.00 -44.01 19.69
CA ILE A 223 -13.95 -44.96 18.55
C ILE A 223 -15.24 -45.80 18.48
N LYS A 224 -15.77 -46.24 19.63
CA LYS A 224 -17.01 -47.04 19.68
C LYS A 224 -18.22 -46.21 19.24
N GLN A 225 -18.24 -44.92 19.56
CA GLN A 225 -19.30 -44.01 19.17
C GLN A 225 -19.29 -43.74 17.65
N ILE A 226 -18.10 -43.54 17.05
CA ILE A 226 -17.96 -43.41 15.59
C ILE A 226 -18.44 -44.69 14.88
N ALA A 227 -18.03 -45.86 15.36
CA ALA A 227 -18.43 -47.14 14.76
C ALA A 227 -19.95 -47.34 14.79
N ARG A 228 -20.61 -46.95 15.89
CA ARG A 228 -22.07 -47.01 16.02
C ARG A 228 -22.77 -46.06 15.03
N GLN A 229 -22.32 -44.80 14.92
CA GLN A 229 -22.87 -43.84 13.96
C GLN A 229 -22.74 -44.30 12.50
N PHE A 230 -21.61 -44.91 12.13
CA PHE A 230 -21.42 -45.45 10.78
C PHE A 230 -22.39 -46.59 10.45
N LEU A 231 -22.63 -47.49 11.40
CA LEU A 231 -23.58 -48.60 11.24
C LEU A 231 -25.01 -48.07 11.10
N GLU A 232 -25.42 -47.14 11.96
CA GLU A 232 -26.75 -46.51 11.91
C GLU A 232 -26.99 -45.72 10.62
N SER A 233 -25.96 -45.07 10.05
CA SER A 233 -26.09 -44.31 8.79
C SER A 233 -26.26 -45.19 7.55
N LYS A 234 -25.77 -46.45 7.58
CA LYS A 234 -25.95 -47.41 6.48
C LYS A 234 -27.36 -47.99 6.42
N ASP A 235 -28.01 -48.16 7.57
CA ASP A 235 -29.37 -48.72 7.65
C ASP A 235 -30.46 -47.74 7.16
N VAL A 236 -30.15 -46.45 7.08
CA VAL A 236 -31.09 -45.40 6.60
C VAL A 236 -31.05 -45.24 5.07
N SER A 237 -30.08 -45.86 4.38
CA SER A 237 -29.88 -45.72 2.93
C SER A 237 -30.34 -46.93 2.09
N GLN A 238 -31.05 -47.89 2.70
CA GLN A 238 -31.75 -49.00 2.02
C GLN A 238 -33.26 -48.76 2.02
#